data_AF-A0A0L7LIU2-F1
#
_entry.id   AF-A0A0L7LIU2-F1
#
_cell.length_a   1.000
_cell.length_b   1.000
_cell.length_c   1.000
_cell.angle_alpha   90.00
_cell.angle_beta   90.00
_cell.angle_gamma   90.00
#
_symmetry.space_group_name_H-M   'P 1'
#
loop_
_entity.id
_entity.type
_entity.pdbx_description
1 polymer ?
#
loop_
_entity_poly.entity_id
_entity_poly.type
_entity_poly.pdbx_seq_one_letter_code
_entity_poly.pdbx_strand_id
1 'polypeptide(L)'
;MKLSNPLPLEELFVLGLNGHAPFMGALPTYLVRLVTEVNWDSERDCFDSLSRQTAIFYSQPNPDCTPDIQRNEQWKQEHVIFPALRRNFLPPTSFVNNGAILQIASLNDLYKVFERC
;
A
#
# COMPACT_ATOMS: atom_id res chain seq x y z
N MET A 1 15.30 -12.51 -23.12
CA MET A 1 14.94 -12.92 -21.74
C MET A 1 13.80 -13.94 -21.85
N LYS A 2 14.10 -15.24 -21.87
CA LYS A 2 13.08 -16.28 -21.93
C LYS A 2 12.42 -16.36 -20.56
N LEU A 3 11.16 -15.93 -20.43
CA LEU A 3 10.31 -16.35 -19.31
C LEU A 3 10.05 -17.86 -19.50
N SER A 4 11.01 -18.67 -19.06
CA SER A 4 10.98 -20.13 -19.22
C SER A 4 10.06 -20.83 -18.22
N ASN A 5 9.39 -20.10 -17.33
CA ASN A 5 8.33 -20.62 -16.49
C ASN A 5 7.32 -19.48 -16.31
N PRO A 6 6.03 -19.65 -16.63
CA PRO A 6 5.02 -18.78 -16.08
C PRO A 6 5.02 -19.04 -14.57
N LEU A 7 5.71 -18.20 -13.81
CA LEU A 7 5.55 -18.18 -12.36
C LEU A 7 4.04 -18.07 -12.13
N PRO A 8 3.39 -19.06 -11.49
CA PRO A 8 1.97 -18.96 -11.20
C PRO A 8 1.80 -17.67 -10.40
N LEU A 9 0.85 -16.83 -10.81
CA LEU A 9 0.55 -15.55 -10.15
C LEU A 9 0.27 -15.71 -8.64
N GLU A 10 0.08 -16.95 -8.18
CA GLU A 10 -0.02 -17.37 -6.78
C GLU A 10 1.29 -17.27 -5.97
N GLU A 11 2.48 -17.25 -6.59
CA GLU A 11 3.74 -17.05 -5.85
C GLU A 11 4.09 -15.57 -5.62
N LEU A 12 3.38 -14.63 -6.26
CA LEU A 12 3.50 -13.20 -5.94
C LEU A 12 2.97 -12.86 -4.54
N PHE A 13 2.35 -13.84 -3.86
CA PHE A 13 1.80 -13.78 -2.51
C PHE A 13 2.87 -13.67 -1.40
N VAL A 14 4.15 -13.82 -1.74
CA VAL A 14 5.27 -13.86 -0.76
C VAL A 14 5.68 -12.47 -0.27
N LEU A 15 5.29 -11.38 -0.94
CA LEU A 15 5.67 -10.02 -0.56
C LEU A 15 4.54 -9.26 0.14
N GLY A 16 4.36 -9.59 1.43
CA GLY A 16 3.92 -8.61 2.41
C GLY A 16 2.46 -8.72 2.82
N LEU A 17 2.24 -9.10 4.08
CA LEU A 17 0.97 -9.17 4.81
C LEU A 17 0.18 -10.46 4.53
N ASN A 18 0.33 -11.45 5.43
CA ASN A 18 -0.52 -12.64 5.46
C ASN A 18 -2.01 -12.20 5.43
N GLY A 19 -2.70 -12.49 4.31
CA GLY A 19 -4.12 -12.19 4.15
C GLY A 19 -4.48 -10.89 3.42
N HIS A 20 -3.52 -10.16 2.83
CA HIS A 20 -3.82 -9.01 1.96
C HIS A 20 -3.48 -9.29 0.50
N ALA A 21 -4.51 -9.45 -0.33
CA ALA A 21 -4.36 -9.45 -1.78
C ALA A 21 -4.69 -8.05 -2.34
N PRO A 22 -3.89 -7.53 -3.29
CA PRO A 22 -4.15 -6.24 -3.89
C PRO A 22 -5.33 -6.28 -4.87
N PHE A 23 -5.77 -5.12 -5.35
CA PHE A 23 -6.87 -5.04 -6.30
C PHE A 23 -6.45 -5.59 -7.67
N MET A 24 -6.94 -6.79 -8.02
CA MET A 24 -6.60 -7.49 -9.27
C MET A 24 -7.02 -6.75 -10.54
N GLY A 25 -8.00 -5.84 -10.47
CA GLY A 25 -8.37 -5.01 -11.62
C GLY A 25 -7.26 -4.05 -12.08
N ALA A 26 -6.30 -3.73 -11.21
CA ALA A 26 -5.13 -2.92 -11.54
C ALA A 26 -3.95 -3.75 -12.10
N LEU A 27 -4.07 -5.08 -12.16
CA LEU A 27 -2.99 -5.97 -12.60
C LEU A 27 -2.49 -5.66 -14.03
N PRO A 28 -3.35 -5.38 -15.04
CA PRO A 28 -2.87 -5.02 -16.37
C PRO A 28 -2.00 -3.77 -16.37
N THR A 29 -2.40 -2.74 -15.61
CA THR A 29 -1.62 -1.50 -15.46
C THR A 29 -0.28 -1.77 -14.79
N TYR A 30 -0.26 -2.60 -13.75
CA TYR A 30 0.98 -3.02 -13.10
C TYR A 30 1.94 -3.72 -14.07
N LEU A 31 1.44 -4.67 -14.88
CA LEU A 31 2.25 -5.37 -15.87
C LEU A 31 2.86 -4.41 -16.92
N VAL A 32 2.10 -3.42 -17.39
CA VAL A 32 2.65 -2.39 -18.30
C VAL A 32 3.76 -1.61 -17.61
N ARG A 33 3.53 -1.14 -16.39
CA ARG A 33 4.54 -0.36 -15.64
C ARG A 33 5.80 -1.17 -15.32
N LEU A 34 5.68 -2.47 -15.08
CA LEU A 34 6.83 -3.34 -14.91
C LEU A 34 7.73 -3.37 -16.15
N VAL A 35 7.13 -3.33 -17.35
CA VAL A 35 7.89 -3.35 -18.60
C VAL A 35 8.44 -1.97 -18.94
N THR A 36 7.70 -0.90 -18.66
CA THR A 36 8.04 0.45 -19.13
C THR A 36 8.77 1.33 -18.12
N GLU A 37 8.53 1.15 -16.82
CA GLU A 37 9.03 2.05 -15.76
C GLU A 37 10.15 1.43 -14.92
N VAL A 38 10.38 0.12 -15.01
CA VAL A 38 11.47 -0.55 -14.30
C VAL A 38 12.75 -0.48 -15.13
N ASN A 39 13.84 -0.03 -14.50
CA ASN A 39 15.15 -0.03 -15.12
C ASN A 39 15.79 -1.42 -14.98
N TRP A 40 15.86 -2.17 -16.08
CA TRP A 40 16.41 -3.54 -16.09
C TRP A 40 17.93 -3.60 -16.32
N ASP A 41 18.60 -2.47 -16.54
CA ASP A 41 20.02 -2.43 -16.88
C ASP A 41 20.94 -2.41 -15.65
N SER A 42 20.49 -1.84 -14.53
CA SER A 42 21.24 -1.65 -13.29
C SER A 42 20.59 -2.43 -12.15
N GLU A 43 21.33 -3.28 -11.44
CA GLU A 43 20.79 -4.13 -10.37
C GLU A 43 20.11 -3.32 -9.27
N ARG A 44 20.77 -2.27 -8.77
CA ARG A 44 20.23 -1.45 -7.66
C ARG A 44 18.98 -0.68 -8.07
N ASP A 45 19.02 -0.05 -9.24
CA ASP A 45 17.90 0.74 -9.74
C ASP A 45 16.73 -0.15 -10.16
N CYS A 46 17.01 -1.37 -10.63
CA CYS A 46 16.03 -2.41 -10.90
C CYS A 46 15.25 -2.73 -9.63
N PHE A 47 15.93 -3.10 -8.53
CA PHE A 47 15.25 -3.42 -7.28
C PHE A 47 14.49 -2.22 -6.69
N ASP A 48 15.05 -1.01 -6.74
CA ASP A 48 14.36 0.19 -6.25
C ASP A 48 13.10 0.48 -7.08
N SER A 49 13.22 0.56 -8.41
CA SER A 49 12.07 0.84 -9.29
C SER A 49 11.03 -0.28 -9.27
N LEU A 50 11.44 -1.55 -9.27
CA LEU A 50 10.54 -2.70 -9.16
C LEU A 50 9.75 -2.64 -7.85
N SER A 51 10.43 -2.48 -6.70
CA SER A 51 9.78 -2.41 -5.39
C SER A 51 8.81 -1.25 -5.29
N ARG A 52 9.13 -0.09 -5.89
CA ARG A 52 8.21 1.06 -5.99
C ARG A 52 6.97 0.72 -6.81
N GLN A 53 7.11 0.09 -7.97
CA GLN A 53 5.95 -0.30 -8.79
C GLN A 53 5.08 -1.33 -8.09
N THR A 54 5.68 -2.30 -7.41
CA THR A 54 4.95 -3.27 -6.59
C THR A 54 4.22 -2.56 -5.44
N ALA A 55 4.87 -1.64 -4.73
CA ALA A 55 4.24 -0.87 -3.66
C ALA A 55 3.04 -0.05 -4.18
N ILE A 56 3.17 0.59 -5.35
CA ILE A 56 2.07 1.33 -5.98
C ILE A 56 0.90 0.41 -6.33
N PHE A 57 1.18 -0.79 -6.85
CA PHE A 57 0.13 -1.78 -7.17
C PHE A 57 -0.62 -2.23 -5.90
N TYR A 58 0.10 -2.50 -4.82
CA TYR A 58 -0.51 -2.87 -3.54
C TYR A 58 -1.27 -1.73 -2.85
N SER A 59 -0.94 -0.47 -3.15
CA SER A 59 -1.67 0.69 -2.62
C SER A 59 -2.89 1.09 -3.45
N GLN A 60 -3.19 0.42 -4.57
CA GLN A 60 -4.33 0.80 -5.41
C GLN A 60 -5.66 0.46 -4.69
N PRO A 61 -6.53 1.46 -4.45
CA PRO A 61 -7.85 1.20 -3.89
C PRO A 61 -8.74 0.54 -4.95
N ASN A 62 -9.70 -0.27 -4.50
CA ASN A 62 -10.77 -0.72 -5.37
C ASN A 62 -11.66 0.49 -5.75
N PRO A 63 -11.87 0.80 -7.05
CA PRO A 63 -12.74 1.90 -7.47
C PRO A 63 -14.22 1.64 -7.17
N ASP A 64 -14.62 0.39 -6.94
CA ASP A 64 -16.00 0.04 -6.64
C ASP A 64 -16.38 0.43 -5.21
N CYS A 65 -17.27 1.41 -5.07
CA CYS A 65 -17.74 1.91 -3.78
C CYS A 65 -19.01 1.22 -3.29
N THR A 66 -19.21 -0.07 -3.61
CA THR A 66 -20.36 -0.80 -3.05
C THR A 66 -20.18 -0.95 -1.53
N PRO A 67 -21.26 -0.93 -0.74
CA PRO A 67 -21.17 -0.91 0.72
C PRO A 67 -20.43 -2.13 1.30
N ASP A 68 -20.58 -3.29 0.66
CA ASP A 68 -19.91 -4.52 1.08
C ASP A 68 -18.39 -4.48 0.81
N ILE A 69 -17.99 -3.97 -0.35
CA ILE A 69 -16.57 -3.79 -0.68
C ILE A 69 -15.94 -2.77 0.26
N GLN A 70 -16.60 -1.63 0.48
CA GLN A 70 -16.10 -0.59 1.37
C GLN A 70 -15.90 -1.09 2.80
N ARG A 71 -16.87 -1.86 3.33
CA ARG A 71 -16.75 -2.49 4.65
C ARG A 71 -15.55 -3.45 4.72
N ASN A 72 -15.36 -4.26 3.67
CA ASN A 72 -14.24 -5.20 3.61
C ASN A 72 -12.89 -4.47 3.55
N GLU A 73 -12.77 -3.39 2.78
CA GLU A 73 -11.55 -2.58 2.71
C GLU A 73 -11.25 -1.89 4.05
N GLN A 74 -12.26 -1.35 4.74
CA GLN A 74 -12.11 -0.79 6.09
C GLN A 74 -11.63 -1.87 7.08
N TRP A 75 -12.22 -3.06 7.02
CA TRP A 75 -11.80 -4.18 7.87
C TRP A 75 -10.34 -4.55 7.63
N LYS A 76 -9.91 -4.64 6.36
CA LYS A 76 -8.50 -4.89 5.99
C LYS A 76 -7.58 -3.79 6.51
N GLN A 77 -7.97 -2.52 6.40
CA GLN A 77 -7.19 -1.40 6.92
C GLN A 77 -6.95 -1.56 8.42
N GLU A 78 -8.03 -1.78 9.18
CA GLU A 78 -7.99 -1.91 10.64
C GLU A 78 -7.24 -3.15 11.13
N HIS A 79 -7.47 -4.30 10.48
CA HIS A 79 -7.03 -5.60 11.01
C HIS A 79 -5.79 -6.19 10.33
N VAL A 80 -5.41 -5.67 9.16
CA VAL A 80 -4.25 -6.19 8.39
C VAL A 80 -3.19 -5.10 8.19
N ILE A 81 -3.59 -3.95 7.63
CA ILE A 81 -2.65 -2.89 7.24
C ILE A 81 -2.10 -2.16 8.46
N PHE A 82 -2.95 -1.62 9.35
CA PHE A 82 -2.48 -0.88 10.52
C PHE A 82 -1.64 -1.72 11.50
N PRO A 83 -1.98 -2.99 11.81
CA PRO A 83 -1.15 -3.84 12.65
C PRO A 83 0.24 -4.08 12.07
N ALA A 84 0.35 -4.21 10.75
CA ALA A 84 1.63 -4.38 10.10
C ALA A 84 2.42 -3.08 9.95
N LEU A 85 1.73 -1.96 9.71
CA LEU A 85 2.32 -0.63 9.75
C LEU A 85 2.97 -0.41 11.12
N ARG A 86 2.28 -0.73 12.22
CA ARG A 86 2.80 -0.62 13.58
C ARG A 86 4.08 -1.43 13.81
N ARG A 87 4.27 -2.56 13.13
CA ARG A 87 5.40 -3.48 13.35
C ARG A 87 6.59 -3.21 12.43
N ASN A 88 6.32 -2.83 11.17
CA ASN A 88 7.32 -2.86 10.11
C ASN A 88 7.56 -1.49 9.45
N PHE A 89 6.76 -0.47 9.77
CA PHE A 89 6.87 0.83 9.11
C PHE A 89 7.90 1.73 9.79
N LEU A 90 8.84 2.23 8.99
CA LEU A 90 9.80 3.24 9.37
C LEU A 90 9.47 4.53 8.59
N PRO A 91 8.77 5.50 9.20
CA PRO A 91 8.31 6.68 8.48
C PRO A 91 9.49 7.54 8.01
N PRO A 92 9.55 7.92 6.71
CA PRO A 92 10.52 8.89 6.22
C PRO A 92 10.32 10.27 6.84
N THR A 93 11.41 11.02 7.04
CA THR A 93 11.34 12.40 7.55
C THR A 93 10.59 13.36 6.63
N SER A 94 10.51 13.04 5.34
CA SER A 94 9.75 13.82 4.35
C SER A 94 8.24 13.83 4.63
N PHE A 95 7.71 12.89 5.41
CA PHE A 95 6.26 12.76 5.68
C PHE A 95 5.69 13.91 6.52
N VAL A 96 6.55 14.60 7.28
CA VAL A 96 6.16 15.76 8.08
C VAL A 96 5.79 16.96 7.20
N ASN A 97 6.50 17.12 6.07
CA ASN A 97 6.42 18.33 5.25
C ASN A 97 5.55 18.13 4.00
N ASN A 98 5.37 16.89 3.53
CA ASN A 98 4.62 16.61 2.30
C ASN A 98 3.11 16.43 2.51
N GLY A 99 2.63 16.57 3.75
CA GLY A 99 1.21 16.42 4.09
C GLY A 99 0.73 14.96 4.19
N ALA A 100 1.63 13.97 4.16
CA ALA A 100 1.25 12.56 4.33
C ALA A 100 0.70 12.27 5.74
N ILE A 101 1.17 12.98 6.76
CA ILE A 101 0.66 12.89 8.14
C ILE A 101 0.32 14.30 8.61
N LEU A 102 -0.95 14.54 8.90
CA LEU A 102 -1.46 15.83 9.36
C LEU A 102 -2.13 15.69 10.74
N GLN A 103 -1.72 16.51 11.70
CA GLN A 103 -2.42 16.62 12.96
C GLN A 103 -3.70 17.44 12.76
N ILE A 104 -4.85 16.78 12.80
CA ILE A 104 -6.16 17.43 12.63
C ILE A 104 -6.73 17.95 13.96
N ALA A 105 -6.32 17.38 15.08
CA ALA A 105 -6.84 17.72 16.40
C ALA A 105 -5.84 17.36 17.51
N SER A 106 -6.06 17.95 18.69
CA SER A 106 -5.33 17.67 19.92
C SER A 106 -6.32 17.42 21.06
N LEU A 107 -6.15 16.31 21.79
CA LEU A 107 -7.00 15.99 22.94
C LEU A 107 -6.94 17.09 24.01
N ASN A 108 -5.79 17.74 24.21
CA ASN A 108 -5.64 18.83 25.17
C ASN A 108 -6.59 19.99 24.86
N ASP A 109 -6.76 20.33 23.57
CA ASP A 109 -7.63 21.42 23.14
C ASP A 109 -9.09 21.01 23.14
N LEU A 110 -9.38 19.75 22.77
CA LEU A 110 -10.71 19.17 22.84
C LEU A 110 -11.25 19.15 24.29
N TYR A 111 -10.43 18.78 25.28
CA TYR A 111 -10.84 18.73 26.69
C TYR A 111 -11.12 20.10 27.31
N LYS A 112 -10.70 21.22 26.68
CA LYS A 112 -11.05 22.57 27.13
C LYS A 112 -12.47 22.98 26.75
N VAL A 113 -13.04 22.33 25.72
CA VAL A 113 -14.36 22.67 25.16
C VAL A 113 -15.40 21.62 25.54
N PHE A 114 -15.01 20.33 25.51
CA PHE A 114 -15.88 19.21 25.84
C PHE A 114 -15.70 18.79 27.29
N GLU A 115 -16.37 19.48 28.19
CA GLU A 115 -16.46 19.11 29.61
C GLU A 115 -17.56 18.06 29.82
N ARG A 116 -17.46 17.28 30.91
CA ARG A 116 -18.51 16.35 31.32
C ARG A 116 -19.68 17.16 31.91
N CYS A 117 -20.92 16.82 31.54
CA CYS A 117 -22.12 17.38 32.17
C CYS A 117 -22.18 17.06 33.68
#